data_AF-A0A530BBJ9-F1
#
_entry.id   AF-A0A530BBJ9-F1
#
_cell.length_a   1.000
_cell.length_b   1.000
_cell.length_c   1.000
_cell.angle_alpha   90.00
_cell.angle_beta   90.00
_cell.angle_gamma   90.00
#
_symmetry.space_group_name_H-M   'P 1'
#
loop_
_entity.id
_entity.type
_entity.pdbx_description
1 polymer ?
#
loop_
_entity_poly.entity_id
_entity_poly.type
_entity_poly.pdbx_seq_one_letter_code
_entity_poly.pdbx_strand_id
1 'polypeptide(L)' 'MPLAPAMLAAGLIEAVALRLPGRPEPPVTRYGLGLFAYAQSLDLSKAKRVLGWTPKISFEQGLDRTFAGGARP' A
#
# COMPACT_ATOMS: atom_id res chain seq x y z
N MET A 1 -3.09 -15.86 7.02
CA MET A 1 -4.13 -16.49 6.16
C MET A 1 -3.47 -16.96 4.88
N PRO A 2 -3.88 -18.11 4.30
CA PRO A 2 -3.35 -18.55 3.01
C PRO A 2 -3.72 -17.56 1.89
N LEU A 3 -2.73 -17.10 1.12
CA LEU A 3 -2.91 -16.04 0.11
C LEU A 3 -3.77 -16.50 -1.08
N ALA A 4 -3.64 -17.75 -1.50
CA ALA A 4 -4.38 -18.30 -2.65
C ALA A 4 -5.93 -18.16 -2.54
N PRO A 5 -6.60 -18.61 -1.46
CA PRO A 5 -8.05 -18.43 -1.34
C PRO A 5 -8.45 -16.96 -1.22
N ALA A 6 -7.62 -16.11 -0.59
CA ALA A 6 -7.88 -14.68 -0.52
C ALA A 6 -7.80 -14.01 -1.91
N MET A 7 -6.83 -14.41 -2.73
CA MET A 7 -6.69 -13.94 -4.12
C MET A 7 -7.89 -14.36 -4.99
N LEU A 8 -8.40 -15.58 -4.79
CA LEU A 8 -9.59 -16.05 -5.51
C LEU A 8 -10.84 -15.25 -5.11
N ALA A 9 -11.05 -15.05 -3.81
CA ALA A 9 -12.17 -14.24 -3.31
C ALA A 9 -12.12 -12.80 -3.84
N ALA A 10 -10.94 -12.16 -3.81
CA ALA A 10 -10.78 -10.81 -4.34
C ALA A 10 -11.02 -10.74 -5.86
N GLY A 11 -10.59 -11.74 -6.62
CA GLY A 11 -10.88 -11.82 -8.05
C GLY A 11 -12.39 -11.92 -8.36
N LEU A 12 -13.15 -12.65 -7.54
CA LEU A 12 -14.60 -12.71 -7.66
C LEU A 12 -15.26 -11.36 -7.34
N ILE A 13 -14.81 -10.69 -6.29
CA ILE A 13 -15.31 -9.37 -5.88
C ILE A 13 -15.05 -8.33 -6.98
N GLU A 14 -13.84 -8.30 -7.54
CA GLU A 14 -13.49 -7.46 -8.70
C GLU A 14 -14.39 -7.76 -9.90
N ALA A 15 -14.62 -9.04 -10.21
CA ALA A 15 -15.43 -9.46 -11.35
C ALA A 15 -16.91 -9.07 -11.22
N VAL A 16 -17.45 -9.07 -10.00
CA VAL A 16 -18.80 -8.60 -9.69
C VAL A 16 -18.87 -7.08 -9.80
N ALA A 17 -17.93 -6.35 -9.19
CA ALA A 17 -17.88 -4.90 -9.24
C ALA A 17 -17.85 -4.36 -10.69
N LEU A 18 -17.08 -5.00 -11.58
CA LEU A 18 -17.01 -4.63 -13.00
C LEU A 18 -18.29 -4.90 -13.80
N ARG A 19 -19.14 -5.81 -13.32
CA ARG A 19 -20.40 -6.21 -13.99
C ARG A 19 -21.61 -5.44 -13.49
N LEU A 20 -21.51 -4.78 -12.33
CA LEU A 20 -22.59 -3.95 -11.79
C LEU A 20 -22.71 -2.63 -12.57
N PRO A 21 -23.95 -2.13 -12.77
CA PRO A 21 -24.18 -0.79 -13.31
C PRO A 21 -23.43 0.25 -12.48
N GLY A 22 -22.75 1.19 -13.14
CA GLY A 22 -21.94 2.20 -12.46
C GLY A 22 -20.55 1.76 -12.01
N ARG A 23 -20.18 0.48 -12.19
CA ARG A 23 -18.83 -0.06 -11.90
C ARG A 23 -18.26 0.44 -10.56
N PRO A 24 -18.93 0.12 -9.43
CA PRO A 24 -18.47 0.57 -8.12
C PRO A 24 -17.06 0.07 -7.84
N GLU A 25 -16.32 0.79 -7.00
CA GLU A 25 -15.00 0.36 -6.56
C GLU A 25 -15.10 -0.90 -5.69
N PRO A 26 -14.35 -1.97 -5.99
CA PRO A 26 -14.35 -3.17 -5.17
C PRO A 26 -13.70 -2.88 -3.80
N PRO A 27 -14.29 -3.34 -2.68
CA PRO A 27 -13.77 -3.09 -1.34
C PRO A 27 -12.43 -3.77 -1.06
N VAL A 28 -12.09 -4.82 -1.82
CA VAL A 28 -10.80 -5.48 -1.79
C VAL A 28 -10.41 -5.88 -3.22
N THR A 29 -9.15 -5.66 -3.55
CA THR A 29 -8.56 -6.04 -4.84
C THR A 29 -7.46 -7.07 -4.64
N ARG A 30 -7.19 -7.88 -5.67
CA ARG A 30 -6.02 -8.77 -5.71
C ARG A 30 -4.73 -7.97 -5.59
N TYR A 31 -4.72 -6.76 -6.15
CA TYR A 31 -3.59 -5.82 -6.01
C TYR A 31 -3.38 -5.41 -4.54
N GLY A 32 -4.42 -4.96 -3.85
CA GLY A 32 -4.34 -4.58 -2.43
C GLY A 32 -3.90 -5.76 -1.56
N LEU A 33 -4.46 -6.95 -1.79
CA LEU A 33 -4.04 -8.17 -1.10
C LEU A 33 -2.57 -8.49 -1.33
N GLY A 34 -2.09 -8.40 -2.59
CA GLY A 34 -0.68 -8.60 -2.91
C GLY A 34 0.23 -7.59 -2.24
N LEU A 35 -0.21 -6.34 -2.11
CA LEU A 35 0.53 -5.28 -1.41
C LEU A 35 0.72 -5.62 0.07
N PHE A 36 -0.33 -6.10 0.75
CA PHE A 36 -0.29 -6.44 2.18
C PHE A 36 0.29 -7.83 2.47
N ALA A 37 0.36 -8.72 1.49
CA ALA A 37 0.90 -10.06 1.66
C ALA A 37 2.42 -10.07 1.95
N TYR A 38 3.12 -8.98 1.63
CA TYR A 38 4.56 -8.87 1.78
C TYR A 38 4.95 -7.58 2.49
N ALA A 39 6.00 -7.64 3.31
CA ALA A 39 6.60 -6.45 3.87
C ALA A 39 7.29 -5.66 2.75
N GLN A 40 6.78 -4.47 2.45
CA GLN A 40 7.34 -3.58 1.43
C GLN A 40 8.33 -2.58 2.03
N SER A 41 9.29 -3.07 2.81
CA SER A 41 10.38 -2.23 3.31
C SER A 41 11.49 -2.15 2.27
N LEU A 42 11.79 -0.94 1.81
CA LEU A 42 12.99 -0.70 1.02
C LEU A 42 14.19 -0.56 1.97
N ASP A 43 15.10 -1.53 1.96
CA ASP A 43 16.34 -1.42 2.73
C ASP A 43 17.29 -0.41 2.09
N LEU A 44 17.54 0.68 2.79
CA LEU A 44 18.43 1.75 2.37
C LEU A 44 19.89 1.55 2.83
N SER A 45 20.21 0.42 3.47
CA SER A 45 21.56 0.13 3.99
C SER A 45 22.64 0.17 2.89
N LYS A 46 22.31 -0.26 1.67
CA LYS A 46 23.23 -0.16 0.53
C LYS A 46 23.52 1.30 0.14
N ALA A 47 22.49 2.15 0.10
CA ALA A 47 22.65 3.57 -0.20
C ALA A 47 23.48 4.28 0.88
N LYS A 48 23.22 3.98 2.15
CA LYS A 48 24.04 4.48 3.28
C LYS A 48 25.51 4.13 3.10
N ARG A 49 25.81 2.87 2.80
CA ARG A 49 27.19 2.36 2.68
C ARG A 49 27.93 2.89 1.45
N VAL A 50 27.28 2.93 0.29
CA VAL A 50 27.94 3.23 -1.00
C VAL A 50 27.98 4.73 -1.28
N LEU A 51 26.94 5.46 -0.86
CA LEU A 51 26.77 6.88 -1.20
C LEU A 51 26.95 7.81 0.00
N GLY A 52 27.22 7.27 1.20
CA GLY A 52 27.17 8.06 2.43
C GLY A 52 25.79 8.68 2.67
N TRP A 53 24.73 8.07 2.12
CA TRP A 53 23.40 8.65 2.15
C TRP A 53 22.87 8.74 3.58
N THR A 54 22.30 9.89 3.93
CA THR A 54 21.59 10.12 5.19
C THR A 54 20.30 10.87 4.92
N PRO A 55 19.18 10.52 5.59
CA PRO A 55 17.92 11.23 5.39
C PRO A 55 18.04 12.69 5.84
N LYS A 56 17.61 13.62 4.98
CA LYS A 56 17.57 15.07 5.30
C LYS A 56 16.44 15.44 6.27
N ILE A 57 15.40 14.61 6.32
CA ILE A 57 14.20 14.74 7.15
C ILE A 57 13.98 13.37 7.77
N SER A 58 13.76 13.31 9.08
CA SER A 58 13.46 12.03 9.74
C SER A 58 12.11 11.48 9.27
N PHE A 59 11.86 10.20 9.50
CA PHE A 59 10.60 9.58 9.09
C PHE A 59 9.40 10.26 9.77
N GLU A 60 9.50 10.50 11.07
CA GLU A 60 8.49 11.15 11.90
C GLU A 60 8.20 12.57 11.41
N GLN A 61 9.25 13.37 11.20
CA GLN A 61 9.09 14.72 10.68
C GLN A 61 8.47 14.73 9.27
N GLY A 62 8.78 13.72 8.44
CA GLY A 62 8.18 13.55 7.12
C GLY A 62 6.68 13.26 7.20
N LEU A 63 6.27 12.39 8.13
CA LEU A 63 4.86 12.09 8.39
C LEU A 63 4.12 13.34 8.87
N ASP A 64 4.67 14.04 9.87
CA ASP A 64 4.05 15.24 10.42
C ASP A 64 3.81 16.29 9.33
N ARG A 65 4.81 16.57 8.48
CA ARG A 65 4.66 17.52 7.37
C ARG A 65 3.60 17.12 6.35
N THR A 66 3.47 15.82 6.08
CA THR A 66 2.54 15.30 5.07
C THR A 66 1.09 15.37 5.56
N PHE A 67 0.88 15.04 6.84
CA PHE A 67 -0.47 14.93 7.41
C PHE A 67 -0.92 16.16 8.21
N ALA A 68 -0.05 17.14 8.47
CA ALA A 68 -0.39 18.37 9.19
C ALA A 68 -1.55 19.18 8.57
N GLY A 69 -1.81 19.04 7.26
CA GLY A 69 -2.95 19.70 6.58
C GLY A 69 -4.24 18.87 6.49
N GLY A 70 -4.19 17.59 6.85
CA GLY A 70 -5.27 16.60 6.65
C GLY A 70 -6.12 16.33 7.90
N ALA A 71 -5.71 16.79 9.08
CA ALA A 71 -6.52 16.73 10.29
C ALA A 71 -7.54 17.89 10.32
N ARG A 72 -8.51 17.88 9.40
CA ARG A 72 -9.77 18.60 9.59
C ARG A 72 -10.84 17.56 9.93
N PRO A 73 -11.60 17.74 11.03
CA PRO A 73 -12.69 16.84 11.40
C PRO A 73 -13.78 16.81 10.31
#